data_AF-A0A7S0FLE7-F1
#
_entry.id   AF-A0A7S0FLE7-F1
#
_cell.length_a   1.000
_cell.length_b   1.000
_cell.length_c   1.000
_cell.angle_alpha   90.00
_cell.angle_beta   90.00
_cell.angle_gamma   90.00
#
_symmetry.space_group_name_H-M   'P 1'
#
loop_
_entity.id
_entity.type
_entity.pdbx_description
1 polymer ?
#
loop_
_entity_poly.entity_id
_entity_poly.type
_entity_poly.pdbx_seq_one_letter_code
_entity_poly.pdbx_strand_id
1 'polypeptide(L)'
;FHLGLAYQIQDDILDFTAAASVLGKPALADMDLGLSTAPILYAAQEYPHLRPMVMRRFKDKGDKQTALEALYKSDTAMDKATNLAKYHAQKAVDALLRLPQSDSRDALIRLTHLVITRKK
;
A
#
# COMPACT_ATOMS: atom_id res chain seq x y z
N PHE A 1 -8.92 8.30 11.90
CA PHE A 1 -9.01 7.82 10.51
C PHE A 1 -7.64 7.70 9.83
N HIS A 2 -6.77 8.73 9.87
CA HIS A 2 -5.47 8.70 9.19
C HIS A 2 -4.55 7.52 9.55
N LEU A 3 -4.50 7.12 10.83
CA LEU A 3 -3.77 5.91 11.25
C LEU A 3 -4.28 4.65 10.54
N GLY A 4 -5.60 4.50 10.43
CA GLY A 4 -6.21 3.36 9.73
C GLY A 4 -5.87 3.34 8.25
N LEU A 5 -5.84 4.50 7.58
CA LEU A 5 -5.38 4.58 6.20
C LEU A 5 -3.91 4.20 6.04
N ALA A 6 -3.04 4.73 6.90
CA ALA A 6 -1.62 4.37 6.89
C ALA A 6 -1.43 2.86 7.10
N TYR A 7 -2.22 2.25 7.99
CA TYR A 7 -2.18 0.81 8.24
C TYR A 7 -2.57 -0.02 7.02
N GLN A 8 -3.71 0.31 6.40
CA GLN A 8 -4.18 -0.43 5.22
C GLN A 8 -3.21 -0.33 4.06
N ILE A 9 -2.74 0.88 3.74
CA ILE A 9 -1.80 1.09 2.64
C ILE A 9 -0.48 0.34 2.90
N GLN A 10 0.00 0.34 4.14
CA GLN A 10 1.17 -0.45 4.51
C GLN A 10 0.91 -1.96 4.38
N ASP A 11 -0.30 -2.44 4.69
CA ASP A 11 -0.67 -3.85 4.51
C ASP A 11 -0.58 -4.25 3.04
N ASP A 12 -1.19 -3.44 2.17
CA ASP A 12 -1.15 -3.63 0.72
C ASP A 12 0.32 -3.67 0.21
N ILE A 13 1.18 -2.77 0.67
CA ILE A 13 2.62 -2.74 0.33
C ILE A 13 3.33 -4.03 0.79
N LEU A 14 3.03 -4.49 2.00
CA LEU A 14 3.64 -5.69 2.56
C LEU A 14 3.20 -6.96 1.83
N ASP A 15 1.98 -6.98 1.29
CA ASP A 15 1.55 -8.05 0.40
C ASP A 15 2.44 -8.13 -0.84
N PHE A 16 2.62 -7.04 -1.61
CA PHE A 16 3.46 -7.11 -2.82
C PHE A 16 4.94 -7.39 -2.53
N THR A 17 5.51 -6.83 -1.46
CA THR A 17 6.92 -7.09 -1.11
C THR A 17 7.15 -8.53 -0.65
N ALA A 18 6.19 -9.14 0.05
CA ALA A 18 6.23 -10.55 0.40
C ALA A 18 6.05 -11.46 -0.83
N ALA A 19 5.23 -11.08 -1.81
CA ALA A 19 5.13 -11.78 -3.10
C ALA A 19 6.44 -11.77 -3.88
N ALA A 20 7.11 -10.61 -3.95
CA ALA A 20 8.36 -10.47 -4.70
C ALA A 20 9.48 -11.38 -4.15
N SER A 21 9.51 -11.59 -2.84
CA SER A 21 10.52 -12.44 -2.17
C SER A 21 10.18 -13.93 -2.21
N VAL A 22 8.93 -14.31 -2.47
CA VAL A 22 8.51 -15.71 -2.58
C VAL A 22 7.68 -15.90 -3.83
N LEU A 23 8.36 -16.31 -4.92
CA LEU A 23 7.73 -16.80 -6.13
C LEU A 23 6.67 -17.87 -5.78
N GLY A 24 5.39 -17.52 -6.00
CA GLY A 24 4.26 -18.44 -5.85
C GLY A 24 3.47 -18.38 -4.53
N LYS A 25 3.70 -17.40 -3.65
CA LYS A 25 2.88 -17.21 -2.42
C LYS A 25 1.65 -16.31 -2.63
N PRO A 26 0.60 -16.43 -1.78
CA PRO A 26 -0.74 -15.83 -1.95
C PRO A 26 -0.81 -14.30 -1.76
N ALA A 27 0.29 -13.58 -1.91
CA ALA A 27 0.35 -12.12 -1.86
C ALA A 27 -0.40 -11.41 -3.02
N LEU A 28 -1.21 -12.18 -3.74
CA LEU A 28 -2.12 -11.75 -4.78
C LEU A 28 -3.59 -11.88 -4.35
N ALA A 29 -3.87 -12.18 -3.08
CA ALA A 29 -5.25 -12.38 -2.59
C ALA A 29 -6.17 -11.21 -2.97
N ASP A 30 -5.68 -9.96 -2.84
CA ASP A 30 -6.43 -8.78 -3.28
C ASP A 30 -6.70 -8.79 -4.78
N MET A 31 -5.69 -9.11 -5.59
CA MET A 31 -5.86 -9.22 -7.05
C MET A 31 -6.73 -10.40 -7.45
N ASP A 32 -6.74 -11.48 -6.67
CA ASP A 32 -7.63 -12.63 -6.83
C ASP A 32 -9.08 -12.28 -6.53
N LEU A 33 -9.30 -11.39 -5.58
CA LEU A 33 -10.60 -10.75 -5.30
C LEU A 33 -10.94 -9.63 -6.29
N GLY A 34 -10.05 -9.32 -7.23
CA GLY A 34 -10.22 -8.27 -8.24
C GLY A 34 -10.08 -6.85 -7.69
N LEU A 35 -9.42 -6.69 -6.54
CA LEU A 35 -9.12 -5.42 -5.90
C LEU A 35 -7.84 -4.83 -6.48
N SER A 36 -7.83 -3.51 -6.65
CA SER A 36 -6.65 -2.73 -7.05
C SER A 36 -6.29 -1.79 -5.92
N THR A 37 -5.20 -2.09 -5.22
CA THR A 37 -4.69 -1.31 -4.10
C THR A 37 -3.67 -0.26 -4.56
N ALA A 38 -3.21 0.60 -3.63
CA ALA A 38 -2.40 1.77 -3.96
C ALA A 38 -1.18 1.46 -4.87
N PRO A 39 -0.39 0.39 -4.66
CA PRO A 39 0.75 0.08 -5.54
C PRO A 39 0.34 -0.11 -7.01
N ILE A 40 -0.68 -0.91 -7.27
CA ILE A 40 -1.18 -1.17 -8.64
C ILE A 40 -1.79 0.08 -9.25
N LEU A 41 -2.52 0.88 -8.46
CA LEU A 41 -3.08 2.13 -8.94
C LEU A 41 -2.00 3.14 -9.35
N TYR A 42 -0.89 3.23 -8.61
CA TYR A 42 0.25 4.06 -9.01
C TYR A 42 0.97 3.49 -10.24
N ALA A 43 1.13 2.17 -10.36
CA ALA A 43 1.65 1.56 -11.57
C ALA A 43 0.76 1.89 -12.80
N ALA A 44 -0.56 1.90 -12.64
CA ALA A 44 -1.50 2.25 -13.72
C ALA A 44 -1.51 3.75 -14.08
N GLN A 45 -0.94 4.62 -13.24
CA GLN A 45 -0.68 6.01 -13.60
C GLN A 45 0.54 6.13 -14.52
N GLU A 46 1.57 5.32 -14.30
CA GLU A 46 2.79 5.28 -15.12
C GLU A 46 2.60 4.48 -16.42
N TYR A 47 1.80 3.42 -16.34
CA TYR A 47 1.49 2.51 -17.43
C TYR A 47 -0.02 2.50 -17.73
N PRO A 48 -0.52 3.44 -18.56
CA PRO A 48 -1.96 3.60 -18.82
C PRO A 48 -2.65 2.35 -19.41
N HIS A 49 -1.88 1.46 -20.04
CA HIS A 49 -2.39 0.18 -20.57
C HIS A 49 -2.89 -0.78 -19.48
N LEU A 50 -2.56 -0.54 -18.21
CA LEU A 50 -3.10 -1.29 -17.07
C LEU A 50 -4.53 -0.88 -16.70
N ARG A 51 -4.98 0.33 -17.08
CA ARG A 51 -6.31 0.83 -16.67
C ARG A 51 -7.46 -0.08 -17.10
N PRO A 52 -7.51 -0.61 -18.34
CA PRO A 52 -8.55 -1.56 -18.73
C PRO A 52 -8.54 -2.84 -17.89
N MET A 53 -7.36 -3.31 -17.44
CA MET A 53 -7.22 -4.50 -16.58
C MET A 53 -7.79 -4.25 -15.18
N VAL A 54 -7.46 -3.09 -14.60
CA VAL A 54 -8.02 -2.60 -13.33
C VAL A 54 -9.54 -2.49 -13.41
N MET A 55 -10.07 -1.87 -14.47
CA MET A 55 -11.52 -1.66 -14.64
C MET A 55 -12.30 -2.98 -14.78
N ARG A 56 -11.71 -3.99 -15.42
CA ARG A 56 -12.31 -5.34 -15.50
C ARG A 56 -11.93 -6.24 -14.33
N ARG A 57 -11.29 -5.71 -13.29
CA ARG A 57 -10.90 -6.44 -12.07
C ARG A 57 -10.03 -7.66 -12.33
N PHE A 58 -9.11 -7.55 -13.28
CA PHE A 58 -8.15 -8.60 -13.68
C PHE A 58 -8.79 -9.95 -14.05
N LYS A 59 -9.98 -9.92 -14.65
CA LYS A 59 -10.75 -11.12 -15.01
C LYS A 59 -10.20 -11.87 -16.22
N ASP A 60 -9.44 -11.22 -17.09
CA ASP A 60 -8.91 -11.87 -18.29
C ASP A 60 -7.60 -12.60 -17.98
N LYS A 61 -7.33 -13.66 -18.75
CA LYS A 61 -6.12 -14.47 -18.60
C LYS A 61 -4.88 -13.59 -18.83
N GLY A 62 -4.00 -13.54 -17.84
CA GLY A 62 -2.73 -12.80 -17.92
C GLY A 62 -2.79 -11.36 -17.38
N ASP A 63 -3.97 -10.86 -17.01
CA ASP A 63 -4.12 -9.50 -16.46
C ASP A 63 -3.27 -9.28 -15.20
N LYS A 64 -3.40 -10.20 -14.24
CA LYS A 64 -2.69 -10.11 -12.96
C LYS A 64 -1.19 -10.13 -13.18
N GLN A 65 -0.71 -11.05 -14.02
CA GLN A 65 0.71 -11.17 -14.35
C GLN A 65 1.24 -9.89 -14.99
N THR A 66 0.52 -9.34 -15.97
CA THR A 66 0.91 -8.09 -16.64
C THR A 66 0.97 -6.91 -15.66
N ALA A 67 -0.03 -6.79 -14.78
CA ALA A 67 -0.08 -5.73 -13.78
C ALA A 67 1.04 -5.85 -12.72
N LEU A 68 1.39 -7.07 -12.30
CA LEU A 68 2.51 -7.30 -11.39
C LEU A 68 3.86 -7.00 -12.03
N GLU A 69 4.06 -7.44 -13.27
CA GLU A 69 5.29 -7.14 -14.01
C GLU A 69 5.47 -5.63 -14.18
N ALA A 70 4.39 -4.92 -14.49
CA ALA A 70 4.42 -3.47 -14.58
C ALA A 70 4.68 -2.80 -13.21
N LEU A 71 4.08 -3.30 -12.13
CA LEU A 71 4.38 -2.82 -10.78
C LEU A 71 5.87 -2.97 -10.42
N TYR A 72 6.46 -4.15 -10.69
CA TYR A 72 7.87 -4.41 -10.36
C TYR A 72 8.86 -3.76 -11.33
N LYS A 73 8.43 -3.39 -12.55
CA LYS A 73 9.21 -2.59 -13.50
C LYS A 73 9.14 -1.09 -13.24
N SER A 74 8.10 -0.61 -12.55
CA SER A 74 7.96 0.80 -12.20
C SER A 74 9.03 1.19 -11.19
N ASP A 75 9.78 2.25 -11.51
CA ASP A 75 10.74 2.84 -10.58
C ASP A 75 10.05 3.67 -9.48
N THR A 76 8.74 3.97 -9.62
CA THR A 76 8.07 4.96 -8.75
C THR A 76 6.84 4.46 -8.01
N ALA A 77 6.20 3.38 -8.44
CA ALA A 77 4.89 2.98 -7.92
C ALA A 77 4.92 2.58 -6.45
N MET A 78 5.89 1.73 -6.05
CA MET A 78 6.06 1.30 -4.66
C MET A 78 6.45 2.45 -3.74
N ASP A 79 7.30 3.36 -4.21
CA ASP A 79 7.71 4.54 -3.46
C ASP A 79 6.55 5.51 -3.26
N LYS A 80 5.71 5.73 -4.28
CA LYS A 80 4.50 6.56 -4.16
C LYS A 80 3.51 5.97 -3.17
N ALA A 81 3.26 4.65 -3.20
CA ALA A 81 2.42 3.99 -2.22
C ALA A 81 2.99 4.14 -0.79
N THR A 82 4.29 3.92 -0.63
CA THR A 82 5.00 4.09 0.65
C THR A 82 4.89 5.52 1.17
N ASN A 83 5.07 6.51 0.31
CA ASN A 83 4.95 7.91 0.65
C ASN A 83 3.51 8.30 1.02
N LEU A 84 2.50 7.67 0.40
CA LEU A 84 1.10 7.86 0.77
C LEU A 84 0.81 7.32 2.19
N ALA A 85 1.34 6.14 2.54
CA ALA A 85 1.24 5.61 3.91
C ALA A 85 1.90 6.55 4.93
N LYS A 86 3.13 7.00 4.64
CA LYS A 86 3.87 7.97 5.46
C LYS A 86 3.14 9.30 5.61
N TYR A 87 2.54 9.80 4.54
CA TYR A 87 1.73 11.02 4.57
C TYR A 87 0.58 10.90 5.57
N HIS A 88 -0.17 9.80 5.52
CA HIS A 88 -1.26 9.57 6.46
C HIS A 88 -0.78 9.35 7.89
N ALA A 89 0.33 8.64 8.10
CA ALA A 89 0.95 8.50 9.41
C ALA A 89 1.33 9.88 9.99
N GLN A 90 1.98 10.74 9.19
CA GLN A 90 2.33 12.08 9.62
C GLN A 90 1.09 12.92 9.97
N LYS A 91 0.02 12.86 9.17
CA LYS A 91 -1.24 13.55 9.51
C LYS A 91 -1.88 13.05 10.80
N ALA A 92 -1.71 11.78 11.16
CA ALA A 92 -2.15 11.26 12.45
C ALA A 92 -1.29 11.83 13.60
N VAL A 93 0.03 11.91 13.44
CA VAL A 93 0.93 12.54 14.42
C VAL A 93 0.61 14.03 14.59
N ASP A 94 0.45 14.77 13.50
CA ASP A 94 0.12 16.20 13.52
C ASP A 94 -1.19 16.48 14.27
N ALA A 95 -2.17 15.58 14.17
CA ALA A 95 -3.42 15.68 14.91
C ALA A 95 -3.22 15.43 16.42
N LEU A 96 -2.39 14.46 16.79
CA LEU A 96 -2.07 14.14 18.19
C LEU A 96 -1.28 15.25 18.88
N LEU A 97 -0.39 15.93 18.16
CA LEU A 97 0.41 17.04 18.70
C LEU A 97 -0.43 18.27 19.11
N ARG A 98 -1.70 18.33 18.72
CA ARG A 98 -2.64 19.37 19.19
C ARG A 98 -3.19 19.09 20.59
N LEU A 99 -2.98 17.87 21.11
CA LEU A 99 -3.38 17.48 22.45
C LEU A 99 -2.26 17.78 23.47
N PRO A 100 -2.62 18.08 24.73
CA PRO A 100 -1.66 18.20 25.81
C PRO A 100 -0.75 16.97 25.92
N GLN A 101 0.48 17.19 26.38
CA GLN A 101 1.42 16.10 26.59
C GLN A 101 0.93 15.13 27.66
N SER A 102 1.02 13.84 27.33
CA SER A 102 0.66 12.73 28.20
C SER A 102 1.26 11.44 27.66
N ASP A 103 1.44 10.45 28.53
CA ASP A 103 1.92 9.12 28.14
C ASP A 103 1.04 8.48 27.05
N SER A 104 -0.28 8.69 27.13
CA SER A 104 -1.25 8.21 26.15
C SER A 104 -1.05 8.85 24.77
N ARG A 105 -0.83 10.18 24.71
CA ARG A 105 -0.52 10.86 23.45
C ARG A 105 0.75 10.29 22.83
N ASP A 106 1.80 10.16 23.63
CA ASP A 106 3.10 9.70 23.15
C ASP A 106 3.04 8.22 22.74
N ALA A 107 2.22 7.39 23.39
CA ALA A 107 1.95 6.02 22.98
C ALA A 107 1.26 5.95 21.60
N LEU A 108 0.28 6.82 21.33
CA LEU A 108 -0.39 6.88 20.02
C LEU A 108 0.56 7.35 18.90
N ILE A 109 1.48 8.28 19.20
CA ILE A 109 2.53 8.69 18.26
C ILE A 109 3.45 7.51 17.94
N ARG A 110 3.91 6.78 18.97
CA ARG A 110 4.72 5.56 18.78
C ARG A 110 3.99 4.50 17.95
N LEU A 111 2.72 4.26 18.24
CA LEU A 111 1.88 3.33 17.45
C LEU A 111 1.85 3.74 15.97
N THR A 112 1.73 5.03 15.69
CA THR A 112 1.72 5.55 14.32
C THR A 112 3.04 5.28 13.58
N HIS A 113 4.17 5.41 14.26
CA HIS A 113 5.47 5.04 13.68
C HIS A 113 5.62 3.53 13.50
N LEU A 114 5.15 2.73 14.45
CA LEU A 114 5.18 1.26 14.34
C LEU A 114 4.43 0.77 13.11
N VAL A 115 3.29 1.39 12.78
CA VAL A 115 2.50 1.03 11.59
C VAL A 115 3.33 1.13 10.31
N ILE A 116 4.12 2.18 10.12
CA ILE A 116 4.89 2.38 8.87
C ILE A 116 6.21 1.59 8.84
N THR A 117 6.74 1.15 9.99
CA THR A 117 7.98 0.37 10.06
C THR A 117 7.75 -1.13 10.20
N ARG A 118 6.50 -1.57 10.32
CA ARG A 118 6.18 -2.98 10.53
C ARG A 118 6.66 -3.84 9.36
N LYS A 119 7.14 -5.03 9.70
CA LYS A 119 7.43 -6.14 8.78
C LYS A 119 6.43 -7.25 9.06
N LYS A 120 6.07 -8.04 8.04
CA LYS A 120 5.28 -9.27 8.25
C LYS A 120 6.10 -10.31 9.01
#